data_AF-A0A2G9XQC5-F1
#
_entry.id   AF-A0A2G9XQC5-F1
#
_cell.length_a   1.000
_cell.length_b   1.000
_cell.length_c   1.000
_cell.angle_alpha   90.00
_cell.angle_beta   90.00
_cell.angle_gamma   90.00
#
_symmetry.space_group_name_H-M   'P 1'
#
loop_
_entity.id
_entity.type
_entity.pdbx_description
1 polymer ?
#
loop_
_entity_poly.entity_id
_entity_poly.type
_entity_poly.pdbx_seq_one_letter_code
_entity_poly.pdbx_strand_id
1 'polypeptide(L)'
;MKRFLLISILIAPIVILGFVCSTHAAKSKLLEKIKFAHFGINTQRDLFVAKEKGFFEKQGIDCELMKMNLAGVIPAIVGGSV
;
A
#
# COMPACT_ATOMS: atom_id res chain seq x y z
N MET A 1 -21.86 20.20 41.02
CA MET A 1 -22.22 20.15 39.58
C MET A 1 -21.32 21.00 38.69
N LYS A 2 -20.96 22.25 39.03
CA LYS A 2 -20.10 23.12 38.19
C LYS A 2 -18.66 22.61 37.92
N ARG A 3 -18.09 21.80 38.82
CA ARG A 3 -16.73 21.24 38.68
C ARG A 3 -16.62 20.11 37.63
N PHE A 4 -17.71 19.39 37.35
CA PHE A 4 -17.75 18.36 36.31
C PHE A 4 -17.83 18.96 34.90
N LEU A 5 -18.47 20.13 34.74
CA LEU A 5 -18.55 20.84 33.47
C LEU A 5 -17.20 21.35 32.97
N LEU A 6 -16.34 21.82 33.87
CA LEU A 6 -15.00 22.33 33.54
C LEU A 6 -14.06 21.22 33.03
N ILE A 7 -14.17 20.01 33.58
CA ILE A 7 -13.33 18.87 33.19
C ILE A 7 -13.71 18.38 31.79
N SER A 8 -15.00 18.36 31.45
CA SER A 8 -15.49 17.95 30.12
C SER A 8 -15.02 18.90 28.99
N ILE A 9 -15.00 20.21 29.27
CA ILE A 9 -14.54 21.23 28.32
C ILE A 9 -13.04 21.11 28.03
N LEU A 10 -12.23 20.68 29.01
CA LEU A 10 -10.78 20.55 28.84
C LEU A 10 -10.39 19.29 28.04
N ILE A 11 -11.18 18.23 28.11
CA ILE A 11 -10.89 16.94 27.46
C ILE A 11 -11.38 16.93 26.00
N ALA A 12 -12.47 17.64 25.70
CA ALA A 12 -13.03 17.76 24.35
C ALA A 12 -12.00 18.16 23.26
N PRO A 13 -11.15 19.18 23.42
CA PRO A 13 -10.18 19.56 22.40
C PRO A 13 -9.11 18.49 22.16
N ILE A 14 -8.73 17.71 23.18
CA ILE A 14 -7.72 16.65 23.06
C ILE A 14 -8.25 15.49 22.21
N VAL A 15 -9.53 15.12 22.40
CA VAL A 15 -10.20 14.07 21.62
C VAL A 15 -10.38 14.51 20.16
N ILE A 16 -10.74 15.78 19.94
CA ILE A 16 -10.91 16.33 18.58
C ILE A 16 -9.55 16.41 17.86
N LEU A 17 -8.48 16.82 18.54
CA LEU A 17 -7.14 16.88 17.95
C LEU A 17 -6.59 15.48 17.61
N GLY A 18 -6.87 14.49 18.46
CA GLY A 18 -6.50 13.09 18.21
C GLY A 18 -7.21 12.47 17.02
N PHE A 19 -8.47 12.85 16.75
CA PHE A 19 -9.24 12.29 15.65
C PHE A 19 -8.83 12.87 14.28
N VAL A 20 -8.45 14.14 14.22
CA VAL A 20 -8.03 14.81 12.97
C VAL A 20 -6.63 14.38 12.50
N CYS A 21 -5.77 13.93 13.41
CA CYS A 21 -4.44 13.41 13.07
C CYS A 21 -4.52 12.05 12.33
N SER A 22 -5.50 11.21 12.67
CA SER A 22 -5.66 9.89 12.03
C SER A 22 -6.20 9.96 10.61
N THR A 23 -6.85 11.06 10.20
CA THR A 23 -7.45 11.20 8.86
C THR A 23 -6.53 11.81 7.81
N HIS A 24 -5.40 12.41 8.20
CA HIS A 24 -4.42 12.99 7.26
C HIS A 24 -3.36 12.00 6.74
N ALA A 25 -3.34 10.76 7.24
CA ALA A 25 -2.38 9.74 6.80
C ALA A 25 -2.82 8.98 5.53
N ALA A 26 -4.06 9.16 5.06
CA ALA A 26 -4.49 8.66 3.76
C ALA A 26 -4.06 9.65 2.65
N LYS A 27 -2.75 9.92 2.54
CA LYS A 27 -2.21 10.49 1.31
C LYS A 27 -2.52 9.45 0.24
N SER A 28 -3.47 9.75 -0.63
CA SER A 28 -3.69 9.05 -1.89
C SER A 28 -2.41 9.20 -2.70
N LYS A 29 -1.40 8.38 -2.37
CA LYS A 29 -0.13 8.31 -3.06
C LYS A 29 -0.52 7.70 -4.40
N LEU A 30 -0.41 8.49 -5.47
CA LEU A 30 -0.69 8.02 -6.82
C LEU A 30 0.32 6.90 -7.08
N LEU A 31 -0.12 5.65 -6.90
CA LEU A 31 0.76 4.50 -6.99
C LEU A 31 1.03 4.25 -8.46
N GLU A 32 2.30 4.18 -8.83
CA GLU A 32 2.68 3.77 -10.17
C GLU A 32 2.39 2.28 -10.32
N LYS A 33 1.51 1.94 -11.26
CA LYS A 33 1.12 0.55 -11.48
C LYS A 33 2.17 -0.15 -12.34
N ILE A 34 2.87 -1.12 -11.76
CA ILE A 34 3.92 -1.90 -12.43
C ILE A 34 3.52 -3.37 -12.46
N LYS A 35 3.61 -3.98 -13.64
CA LYS A 35 3.37 -5.40 -13.84
C LYS A 35 4.70 -6.16 -13.84
N PHE A 36 4.74 -7.29 -13.15
CA PHE A 36 5.91 -8.16 -13.09
C PHE A 36 5.57 -9.52 -13.67
N ALA A 37 6.20 -9.86 -14.78
CA ALA A 37 6.15 -11.19 -15.37
C ALA A 37 6.86 -12.23 -14.49
N HIS A 38 6.17 -13.31 -14.15
CA HIS A 38 6.73 -14.37 -13.30
C HIS A 38 6.34 -15.76 -13.84
N PHE A 39 7.22 -16.75 -13.71
CA PHE A 39 7.06 -18.08 -14.32
C PHE A 39 6.83 -19.21 -13.29
N GLY A 40 6.53 -18.82 -12.05
CA GLY A 40 6.06 -19.72 -10.99
C GLY A 40 7.11 -20.68 -10.45
N ILE A 41 8.39 -20.41 -10.66
CA ILE A 41 9.48 -21.16 -10.03
C ILE A 41 9.89 -20.54 -8.70
N ASN A 42 10.50 -21.35 -7.84
CA ASN A 42 10.85 -20.96 -6.46
C ASN A 42 11.82 -19.78 -6.34
N THR A 43 12.50 -19.37 -7.42
CA THR A 43 13.49 -18.28 -7.41
C THR A 43 12.86 -16.89 -7.29
N GLN A 44 11.54 -16.76 -7.40
CA GLN A 44 10.82 -15.47 -7.37
C GLN A 44 10.07 -15.24 -6.04
N ARG A 45 10.35 -16.03 -5.01
CA ARG A 45 9.65 -15.99 -3.71
C ARG A 45 9.79 -14.64 -3.01
N ASP A 46 10.94 -14.01 -3.15
CA ASP A 46 11.24 -12.66 -2.68
C ASP A 46 10.27 -11.60 -3.22
N LEU A 47 9.87 -11.68 -4.50
CA LEU A 47 8.86 -10.78 -5.09
C LEU A 47 7.49 -10.93 -4.43
N PHE A 48 7.07 -12.17 -4.13
CA PHE A 48 5.82 -12.43 -3.42
C PHE A 48 5.87 -11.89 -2.00
N VAL A 49 6.96 -12.16 -1.27
CA VAL A 49 7.14 -11.64 0.09
C VAL A 49 7.16 -10.11 0.08
N ALA A 50 7.83 -9.48 -0.88
CA ALA A 50 7.88 -8.03 -1.00
C ALA A 50 6.49 -7.43 -1.26
N LYS A 51 5.66 -8.09 -2.09
CA LYS A 51 4.26 -7.71 -2.30
C LYS A 51 3.43 -7.89 -1.02
N GLU A 52 3.48 -9.05 -0.39
CA GLU A 52 2.72 -9.35 0.83
C GLU A 52 3.09 -8.44 2.02
N LYS A 53 4.35 -8.01 2.11
CA LYS A 53 4.83 -7.09 3.16
C LYS A 53 4.63 -5.62 2.80
N GLY A 54 4.01 -5.31 1.66
CA GLY A 54 3.76 -3.94 1.20
C GLY A 54 5.04 -3.14 0.92
N PHE A 55 6.16 -3.80 0.58
CA PHE A 55 7.41 -3.09 0.29
C PHE A 55 7.32 -2.25 -0.98
N PHE A 56 6.59 -2.72 -2.00
CA PHE A 56 6.31 -1.94 -3.21
C PHE A 56 5.44 -0.72 -2.91
N GLU A 57 4.37 -0.88 -2.13
CA GLU A 57 3.46 0.21 -1.74
C GLU A 57 4.19 1.32 -0.97
N LYS A 58 5.12 0.94 -0.07
CA LYS A 58 5.98 1.90 0.64
C LYS A 58 6.81 2.75 -0.32
N GLN A 59 7.27 2.17 -1.43
CA GLN A 59 7.96 2.89 -2.50
C GLN A 59 7.02 3.65 -3.45
N GLY A 60 5.70 3.54 -3.27
CA GLY A 60 4.72 4.18 -4.16
C GLY A 60 4.42 3.37 -5.42
N ILE A 61 4.66 2.06 -5.40
CA ILE A 61 4.42 1.16 -6.53
C ILE A 61 3.22 0.25 -6.20
N ASP A 62 2.24 0.21 -7.10
CA ASP A 62 1.20 -0.81 -7.13
C ASP A 62 1.68 -1.99 -7.97
N CYS A 63 2.06 -3.08 -7.29
CA CYS A 63 2.72 -4.23 -7.91
C CYS A 63 1.71 -5.32 -8.32
N GLU A 64 1.64 -5.61 -9.61
CA GLU A 64 0.84 -6.69 -10.19
C GLU A 64 1.73 -7.85 -10.66
N LEU A 65 1.79 -8.95 -9.90
CA LEU A 65 2.53 -10.15 -10.29
C LEU A 65 1.68 -10.96 -11.29
N MET A 66 2.15 -11.12 -12.52
CA MET A 66 1.47 -11.82 -13.60
C MET A 66 2.16 -13.16 -13.90
N LYS A 67 1.46 -14.26 -13.60
CA LYS A 67 1.95 -15.61 -13.91
C LYS A 67 1.87 -15.87 -15.41
N MET A 68 2.95 -16.36 -15.99
CA MET A 68 3.03 -16.68 -17.41
C MET A 68 3.96 -17.85 -17.69
N ASN A 69 3.79 -18.46 -18.87
CA ASN A 69 4.70 -19.50 -19.37
C ASN A 69 6.03 -18.84 -19.81
N LEU A 70 7.15 -19.55 -19.70
CA LEU A 70 8.48 -19.07 -20.09
C LEU A 70 8.51 -18.57 -21.54
N ALA A 71 7.86 -19.30 -22.45
CA ALA A 71 7.74 -18.91 -23.85
C ALA A 71 6.96 -17.59 -24.06
N GLY A 72 6.11 -17.21 -23.12
CA GLY A 72 5.29 -16.00 -23.19
C GLY A 72 5.92 -14.76 -22.55
N VAL A 73 6.98 -14.91 -21.74
CA VAL A 73 7.60 -13.78 -21.01
C VAL A 73 8.20 -12.75 -21.96
N ILE A 74 9.08 -13.19 -22.87
CA ILE A 74 9.77 -12.28 -23.80
C ILE A 74 8.76 -11.55 -24.71
N PRO A 75 7.80 -12.24 -25.38
CA PRO A 75 6.78 -11.56 -26.17
C PRO A 75 5.94 -10.56 -25.38
N ALA A 76 5.60 -10.89 -24.13
CA ALA A 76 4.75 -10.02 -23.32
C ALA A 76 5.47 -8.74 -22.88
N ILE A 77 6.78 -8.83 -22.59
CA ILE A 77 7.63 -7.65 -22.30
C ILE A 77 7.80 -6.80 -23.55
N VAL A 78 8.16 -7.41 -24.69
CA VAL A 78 8.37 -6.68 -25.96
C VAL A 78 7.07 -6.03 -26.44
N GLY A 79 5.93 -6.70 -26.26
CA GLY A 79 4.62 -6.19 -26.62
C GLY A 79 4.02 -5.19 -25.62
N GLY A 80 4.70 -4.88 -24.50
CA GLY A 80 4.20 -3.97 -23.46
C GLY A 80 2.96 -4.46 -22.71
N SER A 81 2.70 -5.77 -22.74
CA SER A 81 1.59 -6.39 -22.00
C SER A 81 1.89 -6.51 -20.50
N VAL A 82 3.19 -6.58 -20.18
CA VAL A 82 3.82 -6.58 -18.86
C VAL A 82 5.07 -5.72 -18.89
#